data_AF-A0A350MRE3-F1
#
_entry.id   AF-A0A350MRE3-F1
#
_cell.length_a   1.000
_cell.length_b   1.000
_cell.length_c   1.000
_cell.angle_alpha   90.00
_cell.angle_beta   90.00
_cell.angle_gamma   90.00
#
_symmetry.space_group_name_H-M   'P 1'
#
loop_
_entity.id
_entity.type
_entity.pdbx_description
1 polymer ?
#
loop_
_entity_poly.entity_id
_entity_poly.type
_entity_poly.pdbx_seq_one_letter_code
_entity_poly.pdbx_strand_id
1 'polypeptide(L)'
;MKTEYLLQKAIIIGLVAFRIFPVQAQTGFIENKGQWNLHILFSSQPQANVAAFIESGSITFNMLQGQHDETTNHENISGKHNYENIQGHAFRITFENANFSDIKALKPKPEKLNYFLGKDPKKWKADIKIFEELYLQNVYKNIDL
;
A
#
# COMPACT_ATOMS: atom_id res chain seq x y z
N MET A 1 -14.45 22.30 66.73
CA MET A 1 -13.75 23.52 66.31
C MET A 1 -12.65 23.13 65.32
N LYS A 2 -12.90 23.41 64.03
CA LYS A 2 -11.96 23.62 62.92
C LYS A 2 -10.74 22.69 62.77
N THR A 3 -10.79 21.77 61.79
CA THR A 3 -9.88 21.76 60.62
C THR A 3 -10.43 20.77 59.58
N GLU A 4 -11.14 21.27 58.56
CA GLU A 4 -10.70 21.35 57.14
C GLU A 4 -10.79 20.01 56.41
N TYR A 5 -11.80 19.81 55.54
CA TYR A 5 -11.82 20.17 54.10
C TYR A 5 -10.56 19.70 53.37
N LEU A 6 -10.74 19.11 52.17
CA LEU A 6 -9.75 18.39 51.33
C LEU A 6 -9.77 16.87 51.61
N LEU A 7 -10.64 16.08 50.99
CA LEU A 7 -10.44 15.67 49.61
C LEU A 7 -11.78 15.18 49.05
N GLN A 8 -12.47 16.10 48.38
CA GLN A 8 -13.17 15.78 47.14
C GLN A 8 -12.14 15.16 46.18
N LYS A 9 -11.87 13.86 46.30
CA LYS A 9 -11.28 13.12 45.19
C LYS A 9 -12.42 12.34 44.56
N ALA A 10 -13.15 13.09 43.75
CA ALA A 10 -13.84 12.54 42.60
C ALA A 10 -12.90 11.51 41.98
N ILE A 11 -13.24 10.24 42.12
CA ILE A 11 -12.71 9.18 41.27
C ILE A 11 -13.35 9.46 39.91
N ILE A 12 -12.79 10.42 39.19
CA ILE A 12 -12.98 10.52 37.75
C ILE A 12 -12.18 9.33 37.22
N ILE A 13 -12.86 8.18 37.10
CA ILE A 13 -12.41 7.11 36.23
C ILE A 13 -12.41 7.73 34.84
N GLY A 14 -11.24 8.24 34.44
CA GLY A 14 -10.95 8.59 33.07
C GLY A 14 -10.97 7.29 32.29
N LEU A 15 -12.13 6.95 31.71
CA LEU A 15 -12.23 6.01 30.61
C LEU A 15 -11.41 6.59 29.46
N VAL A 16 -10.11 6.33 29.47
CA VAL A 16 -9.25 6.48 28.30
C VAL A 16 -9.72 5.40 27.34
N ALA A 17 -10.68 5.75 26.48
CA ALA A 17 -11.05 4.94 25.35
C ALA A 17 -9.84 4.88 24.43
N PHE A 18 -8.98 3.88 24.64
CA PHE A 18 -7.94 3.53 23.68
C PHE A 18 -8.67 3.10 22.41
N ARG A 19 -8.74 4.02 21.44
CA ARG A 19 -9.19 3.70 20.09
C ARG A 19 -8.16 2.70 19.55
N ILE A 20 -8.55 1.44 19.47
CA ILE A 20 -7.83 0.47 18.66
C ILE A 20 -8.02 0.96 17.22
N PHE A 21 -7.04 1.71 16.71
CA PHE A 21 -6.99 1.98 15.28
C PHE A 21 -6.80 0.62 14.61
N PRO A 22 -7.73 0.16 13.76
CA PRO A 22 -7.48 -1.03 12.99
C PRO A 22 -6.18 -0.81 12.22
N VAL A 23 -5.29 -1.80 12.25
CA VAL A 23 -4.12 -1.81 11.38
C VAL A 23 -4.66 -1.89 9.95
N GLN A 24 -4.86 -0.73 9.33
CA GLN A 24 -5.27 -0.66 7.96
C GLN A 24 -4.03 -0.99 7.13
N ALA A 25 -4.11 -2.03 6.31
CA ALA A 25 -3.11 -2.25 5.26
C ALA A 25 -2.94 -0.93 4.49
N GLN A 26 -1.72 -0.63 4.01
CA GLN A 26 -1.47 0.55 3.19
C GLN A 26 -2.16 0.37 1.83
N THR A 27 -3.47 0.59 1.81
CA THR A 27 -4.30 0.55 0.61
C THR A 27 -4.26 1.91 -0.07
N GLY A 28 -4.30 1.88 -1.40
CA GLY A 28 -4.28 3.05 -2.26
C GLY A 28 -3.39 2.84 -3.48
N PHE A 29 -3.44 3.81 -4.38
CA PHE A 29 -2.63 3.89 -5.59
C PHE A 29 -1.41 4.75 -5.35
N ILE A 30 -0.24 4.14 -5.45
CA ILE A 30 1.07 4.76 -5.26
C ILE A 30 1.56 5.22 -6.63
N GLU A 31 1.86 6.52 -6.77
CA GLU A 31 2.37 7.05 -8.03
C GLU A 31 3.78 6.53 -8.34
N ASN A 32 4.06 6.24 -9.61
CA ASN A 32 5.41 5.88 -10.03
C ASN A 32 6.27 7.14 -10.27
N LYS A 33 7.31 7.33 -9.45
CA LYS A 33 8.40 8.30 -9.67
C LYS A 33 9.73 7.61 -10.02
N GLY A 34 9.66 6.38 -10.51
CA GLY A 34 10.81 5.55 -10.91
C GLY A 34 11.20 4.50 -9.87
N GLN A 35 10.29 4.12 -8.97
CA GLN A 35 10.46 2.94 -8.10
C GLN A 35 10.29 1.65 -8.91
N TRP A 36 9.42 1.71 -9.91
CA TRP A 36 9.14 0.61 -10.83
C TRP A 36 9.55 0.97 -12.25
N ASN A 37 9.47 -0.01 -13.15
CA ASN A 37 9.70 0.20 -14.57
C ASN A 37 8.76 1.30 -15.11
N LEU A 38 9.29 2.16 -15.99
CA LEU A 38 8.63 3.36 -16.53
C LEU A 38 7.25 3.13 -17.16
N HIS A 39 6.94 1.91 -17.62
CA HIS A 39 5.60 1.59 -18.16
C HIS A 39 4.48 1.55 -17.11
N ILE A 40 4.83 1.47 -15.81
CA ILE A 40 3.87 1.47 -14.70
C ILE A 40 3.57 2.92 -14.34
N LEU A 41 2.30 3.27 -14.28
CA LEU A 41 1.83 4.60 -13.89
C LEU A 41 1.57 4.64 -12.38
N PHE A 42 0.88 3.62 -11.86
CA PHE A 42 0.57 3.47 -10.44
C PHE A 42 0.68 2.01 -10.01
N SER A 43 0.97 1.78 -8.74
CA SER A 43 0.88 0.46 -8.11
C SER A 43 -0.10 0.48 -6.94
N SER A 44 -0.78 -0.63 -6.69
CA SER A 44 -1.67 -0.81 -5.55
C SER A 44 -1.49 -2.21 -4.98
N GLN A 45 -1.72 -2.37 -3.68
CA GLN A 45 -1.72 -3.67 -3.01
C GLN A 45 -3.08 -3.89 -2.36
N PRO A 46 -4.10 -4.32 -3.14
CA PRO A 46 -5.44 -4.50 -2.60
C PRO A 46 -5.52 -5.59 -1.54
N GLN A 47 -4.62 -6.58 -1.58
CA GLN A 47 -4.52 -7.69 -0.63
C GLN A 47 -3.04 -8.02 -0.38
N ALA A 48 -2.73 -8.63 0.76
CA ALA A 48 -1.36 -8.88 1.18
C ALA A 48 -0.53 -9.64 0.12
N ASN A 49 -1.12 -10.60 -0.58
CA ASN A 49 -0.48 -11.43 -1.59
C ASN A 49 -0.77 -10.98 -3.04
N VAL A 50 -1.39 -9.82 -3.25
CA VAL A 50 -1.77 -9.33 -4.57
C VAL A 50 -1.21 -7.93 -4.80
N ALA A 51 -0.33 -7.80 -5.79
CA ALA A 51 0.08 -6.51 -6.31
C ALA A 51 -0.69 -6.22 -7.62
N ALA A 52 -1.20 -5.01 -7.75
CA ALA A 52 -1.80 -4.48 -8.97
C ALA A 52 -0.92 -3.37 -9.54
N PHE A 53 -0.77 -3.35 -10.86
CA PHE A 53 -0.01 -2.34 -11.60
C PHE A 53 -0.90 -1.76 -12.68
N ILE A 54 -1.08 -0.44 -12.62
CA ILE A 54 -1.85 0.33 -13.60
C ILE A 54 -0.84 0.83 -14.63
N GLU A 55 -1.02 0.43 -15.87
CA GLU A 55 -0.17 0.72 -17.02
C GLU A 55 -0.98 1.52 -18.05
N SER A 56 -0.34 2.00 -19.12
CA SER A 56 -1.07 2.66 -20.21
C SER A 56 -1.84 1.61 -21.04
N GLY A 57 -3.15 1.47 -20.78
CA GLY A 57 -4.04 0.56 -21.51
C GLY A 57 -4.12 -0.85 -20.92
N SER A 58 -3.50 -1.11 -19.77
CA SER A 58 -3.55 -2.41 -19.10
C SER A 58 -3.53 -2.30 -17.59
N ILE A 59 -4.07 -3.33 -16.95
CA ILE A 59 -3.93 -3.56 -15.51
C ILE A 59 -3.34 -4.96 -15.32
N THR A 60 -2.19 -5.03 -14.66
CA THR A 60 -1.51 -6.28 -14.35
C THR A 60 -1.68 -6.63 -12.88
N PHE A 61 -2.21 -7.81 -12.59
CA PHE A 61 -2.28 -8.37 -11.25
C PHE A 61 -1.22 -9.45 -11.09
N ASN A 62 -0.37 -9.33 -10.07
CA ASN A 62 0.56 -10.35 -9.65
C ASN A 62 0.08 -10.94 -8.32
N MET A 63 -0.32 -12.20 -8.34
CA MET A 63 -0.88 -12.90 -7.19
C MET A 63 0.07 -14.00 -6.75
N LEU A 64 0.54 -13.91 -5.50
CA LEU A 64 1.34 -14.95 -4.88
C LEU A 64 0.39 -15.95 -4.20
N GLN A 65 0.61 -17.23 -4.43
CA GLN A 65 -0.08 -18.31 -3.76
C GLN A 65 0.69 -18.59 -2.46
N GLY A 66 0.23 -17.99 -1.36
CA GLY A 66 0.87 -18.16 -0.06
C GLY A 66 0.38 -19.42 0.64
N GLN A 67 1.29 -20.38 0.86
CA GLN A 67 1.69 -20.62 2.24
C GLN A 67 3.08 -20.04 2.40
N HIS A 68 3.17 -18.91 3.10
CA HIS A 68 4.43 -18.55 3.72
C HIS A 68 4.59 -19.55 4.87
N ASP A 69 5.37 -20.60 4.65
CA ASP A 69 5.77 -21.49 5.74
C ASP A 69 6.70 -20.66 6.65
N GLU A 70 6.13 -20.03 7.68
CA GLU A 70 6.88 -19.38 8.77
C GLU A 70 7.55 -20.42 9.68
N THR A 71 7.64 -21.69 9.26
CA THR A 71 8.57 -22.65 9.85
C THR A 71 10.00 -22.27 9.46
N THR A 72 10.45 -21.13 9.97
CA THR A 72 11.87 -20.91 10.22
C THR A 72 12.32 -22.03 11.13
N ASN A 73 12.89 -23.09 10.56
CA ASN A 73 13.86 -23.89 11.28
C ASN A 73 14.85 -22.89 11.87
N HIS A 74 14.84 -22.74 13.20
CA HIS A 74 15.68 -21.83 13.97
C HIS A 74 17.20 -22.10 13.81
N GLU A 75 17.60 -22.92 12.84
CA GLU A 75 18.97 -23.34 12.55
C GLU A 75 19.62 -22.58 11.39
N ASN A 76 18.87 -21.82 10.58
CA ASN A 76 19.45 -21.06 9.46
C ASN A 76 19.93 -19.66 9.88
N ILE A 77 21.05 -19.62 10.63
CA ILE A 77 21.81 -18.41 10.99
C ILE A 77 22.42 -17.71 9.74
N SER A 78 22.32 -18.33 8.56
CA SER A 78 22.96 -17.85 7.32
C SER A 78 22.19 -16.78 6.54
N GLY A 79 20.97 -16.40 6.95
CA GLY A 79 20.18 -15.35 6.28
C GLY A 79 19.79 -15.67 4.83
N LYS A 80 19.99 -16.91 4.37
CA LYS A 80 19.51 -17.38 3.06
C LYS A 80 18.03 -17.74 3.19
N HIS A 81 17.17 -16.81 2.81
CA HIS A 81 15.78 -17.12 2.55
C HIS A 81 15.70 -18.09 1.36
N ASN A 82 15.14 -19.28 1.60
CA ASN A 82 14.77 -20.18 0.51
C ASN A 82 13.50 -19.64 -0.14
N TYR A 83 13.66 -18.89 -1.24
CA TYR A 83 12.56 -18.50 -2.13
C TYR A 83 12.15 -19.64 -3.09
N GLU A 84 12.78 -20.81 -2.95
CA GLU A 84 12.41 -22.00 -3.72
C GLU A 84 10.97 -22.39 -3.36
N ASN A 85 10.10 -22.42 -4.37
CA ASN A 85 8.68 -22.80 -4.33
C ASN A 85 7.63 -21.74 -3.96
N ILE A 86 7.92 -20.43 -4.01
CA ILE A 86 6.83 -19.44 -4.02
C ILE A 86 6.10 -19.53 -5.36
N GLN A 87 4.92 -20.15 -5.34
CA GLN A 87 4.04 -20.21 -6.50
C GLN A 87 3.25 -18.91 -6.62
N GLY A 88 2.95 -18.53 -7.86
CA GLY A 88 2.18 -17.34 -8.14
C GLY A 88 1.76 -17.28 -9.60
N HIS A 89 0.79 -16.44 -9.87
CA HIS A 89 0.29 -16.21 -11.22
C HIS A 89 0.20 -14.70 -11.46
N ALA A 90 0.57 -14.29 -12.66
CA ALA A 90 0.35 -12.94 -13.14
C ALA A 90 -0.70 -12.95 -14.25
N PHE A 91 -1.69 -12.07 -14.13
CA PHE A 91 -2.71 -11.87 -15.15
C PHE A 91 -2.66 -10.42 -15.60
N ARG A 92 -2.66 -10.21 -16.91
CA ARG A 92 -2.76 -8.87 -17.51
C ARG A 92 -4.10 -8.75 -18.20
N ILE A 93 -4.83 -7.70 -17.84
CA ILE A 93 -6.04 -7.28 -18.52
C ILE A 93 -5.63 -6.14 -19.45
N THR A 94 -5.75 -6.36 -20.76
CA THR A 94 -5.50 -5.35 -21.80
C THR A 94 -6.83 -4.75 -22.25
N PHE A 95 -6.90 -3.43 -22.33
CA PHE A 95 -8.06 -2.69 -22.79
C PHE A 95 -7.83 -2.27 -24.25
N GLU A 96 -8.29 -3.11 -25.17
CA GLU A 96 -8.11 -2.91 -26.62
C GLU A 96 -8.70 -1.59 -27.12
N ASN A 97 -7.87 -0.74 -27.73
CA ASN A 97 -8.24 0.61 -28.20
C ASN A 97 -8.67 1.60 -27.09
N ALA A 98 -8.33 1.33 -25.84
CA ALA A 98 -8.61 2.25 -24.75
C ALA A 98 -7.62 3.42 -24.70
N ASN A 99 -8.11 4.56 -24.21
CA ASN A 99 -7.30 5.74 -23.96
C ASN A 99 -7.04 5.95 -22.46
N PHE A 100 -5.83 5.66 -22.01
CA PHE A 100 -5.40 5.88 -20.62
C PHE A 100 -4.63 7.20 -20.44
N SER A 101 -4.77 8.16 -21.36
CA SER A 101 -4.02 9.42 -21.32
C SER A 101 -4.46 10.39 -20.23
N ASP A 102 -5.72 10.31 -19.76
CA ASP A 102 -6.28 11.22 -18.74
C ASP A 102 -6.66 10.45 -17.47
N ILE A 103 -5.66 10.18 -16.63
CA ILE A 103 -5.83 9.59 -15.30
C ILE A 103 -5.74 10.69 -14.26
N LYS A 104 -6.83 10.88 -13.51
CA LYS A 104 -6.89 11.81 -12.37
C LYS A 104 -6.72 11.04 -11.07
N ALA A 105 -5.62 11.30 -10.38
CA ALA A 105 -5.38 10.75 -9.05
C ALA A 105 -6.07 11.64 -8.00
N LEU A 106 -7.05 11.08 -7.30
CA LEU A 106 -7.96 11.80 -6.41
C LEU A 106 -7.76 11.34 -4.96
N LYS A 107 -8.23 12.16 -4.02
CA LYS A 107 -8.14 11.89 -2.57
C LYS A 107 -6.71 11.52 -2.14
N PRO A 108 -5.75 12.45 -2.26
CA PRO A 108 -4.39 12.19 -1.80
C PRO A 108 -4.41 11.93 -0.30
N LYS A 109 -3.75 10.86 0.11
CA LYS A 109 -3.59 10.52 1.52
C LYS A 109 -2.52 11.41 2.16
N PRO A 110 -2.62 11.67 3.48
CA PRO A 110 -1.60 12.45 4.19
C PRO A 110 -0.28 11.68 4.33
N GLU A 111 -0.33 10.35 4.32
CA GLU A 111 0.89 9.53 4.38
C GLU A 111 1.66 9.58 3.06
N LYS A 112 2.97 9.37 3.16
CA LYS A 112 3.88 9.30 2.01
C LYS A 112 4.85 8.14 2.16
N LEU A 113 5.34 7.64 1.03
CA LEU A 113 6.28 6.52 1.00
C LEU A 113 7.66 6.98 0.56
N ASN A 114 8.67 6.28 1.10
CA ASN A 114 10.06 6.44 0.73
C ASN A 114 10.62 5.07 0.33
N TYR A 115 11.28 5.02 -0.82
CA TYR A 115 11.86 3.82 -1.43
C TYR A 115 13.37 3.99 -1.52
N PHE A 116 14.11 3.22 -0.72
CA PHE A 116 15.57 3.22 -0.70
C PHE A 116 16.09 1.95 -1.40
N LEU A 117 15.94 1.90 -2.72
CA LEU A 117 16.20 0.70 -3.52
C LEU A 117 17.69 0.53 -3.80
N GLY A 118 18.32 -0.46 -3.14
CA GLY A 118 19.73 -0.78 -3.32
C GLY A 118 20.68 0.26 -2.74
N LYS A 119 21.96 0.14 -3.09
CA LYS A 119 23.05 0.97 -2.53
C LYS A 119 23.26 2.32 -3.22
N ASP A 120 22.61 2.56 -4.36
CA ASP A 120 22.77 3.80 -5.14
C ASP A 120 21.71 4.83 -4.71
N PRO A 121 22.09 5.92 -4.03
CA PRO A 121 21.13 6.94 -3.58
C PRO A 121 20.39 7.64 -4.72
N LYS A 122 20.91 7.62 -5.96
CA LYS A 122 20.21 8.19 -7.12
C LYS A 122 18.93 7.42 -7.46
N LYS A 123 18.85 6.16 -7.03
CA LYS A 123 17.65 5.32 -7.19
C LYS A 123 16.67 5.48 -6.03
N TRP A 124 17.04 6.19 -4.98
CA TRP A 124 16.15 6.45 -3.86
C TRP A 124 15.08 7.47 -4.25
N LYS A 125 13.86 7.22 -3.81
CA LYS A 125 12.69 8.04 -4.09
C LYS A 125 11.99 8.35 -2.79
N ALA A 126 11.84 9.62 -2.45
CA ALA A 126 11.15 10.08 -1.25
C ALA A 126 9.91 10.88 -1.61
N ASP A 127 9.04 11.09 -0.62
CA ASP A 127 7.85 11.93 -0.75
C ASP A 127 6.81 11.40 -1.76
N ILE A 128 6.72 10.08 -1.89
CA ILE A 128 5.84 9.45 -2.88
C ILE A 128 4.41 9.47 -2.37
N LYS A 129 3.51 10.04 -3.18
CA LYS A 129 2.11 10.19 -2.82
C LYS A 129 1.34 8.89 -3.01
N ILE A 130 0.33 8.75 -2.18
CA ILE A 130 -0.67 7.69 -2.24
C ILE A 130 -2.03 8.35 -2.46
N PHE A 131 -2.84 7.77 -3.32
CA PHE A 131 -4.17 8.25 -3.66
C PHE A 131 -5.20 7.16 -3.36
N GLU A 132 -6.36 7.52 -2.84
CA GLU A 132 -7.42 6.52 -2.61
C GLU A 132 -8.11 6.11 -3.91
N GLU A 133 -8.14 7.02 -4.89
CA GLU A 133 -8.91 6.85 -6.12
C GLU A 133 -8.09 7.26 -7.35
N LEU A 134 -8.24 6.50 -8.43
CA LEU A 134 -7.88 6.91 -9.78
C LEU A 134 -9.18 7.02 -10.57
N TYR A 135 -9.35 8.11 -11.30
CA TYR A 135 -10.48 8.31 -12.20
C TYR A 135 -9.95 8.50 -13.62
N LEU A 136 -10.28 7.57 -14.50
CA LEU A 136 -9.84 7.56 -15.88
C LEU A 136 -11.00 8.02 -16.76
N GLN A 137 -10.84 9.17 -17.39
CA GLN A 137 -11.91 9.75 -18.20
C GLN A 137 -11.80 9.31 -19.66
N ASN A 138 -12.95 9.02 -20.26
CA ASN A 138 -13.07 8.64 -21.67
C ASN A 138 -12.08 7.54 -22.07
N VAL A 139 -11.94 6.51 -21.22
CA VAL A 139 -11.18 5.29 -21.50
C VAL A 139 -11.65 4.69 -22.82
N TYR A 140 -12.97 4.68 -23.02
CA TYR A 140 -13.57 4.62 -24.34
C TYR A 140 -14.47 5.83 -24.55
N LYS A 141 -14.95 6.03 -25.77
CA LYS A 141 -15.86 7.15 -26.08
C LYS A 141 -17.05 7.14 -25.12
N ASN A 142 -17.13 8.16 -24.26
CA ASN A 142 -18.16 8.35 -23.24
C ASN A 142 -18.21 7.25 -22.15
N ILE A 143 -17.09 6.56 -21.90
CA ILE A 143 -16.95 5.56 -20.84
C ILE A 143 -15.77 5.95 -19.96
N ASP A 144 -16.07 6.23 -18.70
CA ASP A 144 -15.07 6.47 -17.66
C ASP A 144 -14.86 5.20 -16.83
N LEU A 145 -13.69 5.09 -16.18
CA LEU A 145 -13.32 4.02 -15.25
C LEU A 145 -12.87 4.58 -13.90
#